data_AF-A0A382ZLS1-F1
#
_entry.id   AF-A0A382ZLS1-F1
#
_cell.length_a   1.000
_cell.length_b   1.000
_cell.length_c   1.000
_cell.angle_alpha   90.00
_cell.angle_beta   90.00
_cell.angle_gamma   90.00
#
_symmetry.space_group_name_H-M   'P 1'
#
loop_
_entity.id
_entity.type
_entity.pdbx_description
1 polymer ?
#
loop_
_entity_poly.entity_id
_entity_poly.type
_entity_poly.pdbx_seq_one_letter_code
_entity_poly.pdbx_strand_id
1 'polypeptide(L)'
;MKTYYFNTNPKFFGIYNVFNRETFGHFTLCGEDAVFITPSQFTKKHISPERLLGLKEKYKIENIIMFDRVVGIKNNILITDHINRSGISFMRGKTPHKKLPMFPDMSNVYIKITKNKRQTVQ
;
A
#
# COMPACT_ATOMS: atom_id res chain seq x y z
N MET A 1 3.11 10.10 12.96
CA MET A 1 2.20 10.41 11.86
C MET A 1 1.62 9.10 11.31
N LYS A 2 0.30 8.95 11.27
CA LYS A 2 -0.34 7.74 10.73
C LYS A 2 -0.26 7.76 9.20
N THR A 3 0.00 6.61 8.58
CA THR A 3 0.04 6.52 7.12
C THR A 3 -1.10 5.62 6.63
N TYR A 4 -1.97 6.18 5.81
CA TYR A 4 -3.07 5.49 5.17
C TYR A 4 -2.75 5.32 3.68
N TYR A 5 -2.83 4.09 3.19
CA TYR A 5 -2.53 3.76 1.80
C TYR A 5 -3.74 3.11 1.14
N PHE A 6 -4.24 3.69 0.06
CA PHE A 6 -5.37 3.16 -0.69
C PHE A 6 -4.86 2.46 -1.96
N ASN A 7 -5.13 1.17 -2.10
CA ASN A 7 -4.73 0.40 -3.28
C ASN A 7 -5.55 0.75 -4.53
N THR A 8 -6.78 1.24 -4.31
CA THR A 8 -7.69 1.71 -5.36
C THR A 8 -8.01 3.18 -5.17
N ASN A 9 -8.61 3.80 -6.19
CA ASN A 9 -8.95 5.21 -6.14
C ASN A 9 -9.81 5.53 -4.89
N PRO A 10 -9.36 6.46 -4.02
CA PRO A 10 -10.03 6.79 -2.76
C PRO A 10 -11.50 7.21 -2.90
N LYS A 11 -11.93 7.66 -4.09
CA LYS A 11 -13.34 7.95 -4.39
C LYS A 11 -14.26 6.77 -4.11
N PHE A 12 -13.76 5.54 -4.22
CA PHE A 12 -14.51 4.33 -3.93
C PHE A 12 -14.77 4.09 -2.44
N PHE A 13 -14.11 4.86 -1.57
CA PHE A 13 -14.32 4.90 -0.13
C PHE A 13 -15.07 6.18 0.30
N GLY A 14 -15.68 6.91 -0.65
CA GLY A 14 -16.38 8.18 -0.38
C GLY A 14 -15.43 9.36 -0.16
N ILE A 15 -14.16 9.23 -0.54
CA ILE A 15 -13.12 10.23 -0.33
C ILE A 15 -12.83 10.94 -1.66
N TYR A 16 -13.27 12.20 -1.79
CA TYR A 16 -13.18 12.98 -3.04
C TYR A 16 -12.23 14.17 -2.90
N ASN A 17 -11.53 14.52 -3.99
CA ASN A 17 -10.77 15.77 -4.18
C ASN A 17 -9.74 16.12 -3.09
N VAL A 18 -9.27 15.15 -2.32
CA VAL A 18 -8.34 15.39 -1.19
C VAL A 18 -6.87 15.38 -1.59
N PHE A 19 -6.50 14.71 -2.68
CA PHE A 19 -5.10 14.60 -3.06
C PHE A 19 -4.68 15.77 -3.92
N ASN A 20 -3.72 16.55 -3.43
CA ASN A 20 -3.29 17.80 -4.06
C ASN A 20 -1.85 17.77 -4.56
N ARG A 21 -1.09 16.69 -4.29
CA ARG A 21 0.32 16.59 -4.66
C ARG A 21 0.70 15.21 -5.17
N GLU A 22 1.33 15.16 -6.34
CA GLU A 22 2.04 13.95 -6.78
C GLU A 22 3.46 13.91 -6.20
N THR A 23 3.87 12.76 -5.68
CA THR A 23 5.17 12.53 -5.06
C THR A 23 5.56 11.07 -5.29
N PHE A 24 6.71 10.83 -5.90
CA PHE A 24 7.22 9.47 -6.21
C PHE A 24 6.20 8.56 -6.90
N GLY A 25 5.41 9.09 -7.86
CA GLY A 25 4.39 8.32 -8.59
C GLY A 25 3.14 7.98 -7.77
N HIS A 26 2.91 8.71 -6.68
CA HIS A 26 1.74 8.57 -5.83
C HIS A 26 1.11 9.93 -5.60
N PHE A 27 -0.22 9.97 -5.56
CA PHE A 27 -0.93 11.12 -5.05
C PHE A 27 -0.91 11.07 -3.52
N THR A 28 -0.61 12.22 -2.91
CA THR A 28 -0.45 12.36 -1.46
C THR A 28 -1.27 13.54 -0.94
N LEU A 29 -1.77 13.39 0.29
CA LEU A 29 -2.33 14.45 1.12
C LEU A 29 -1.67 14.35 2.50
N CYS A 30 -1.03 15.42 2.95
CA CYS A 30 -0.54 15.54 4.32
C CYS A 30 -1.51 16.38 5.13
N GLY A 31 -2.06 15.80 6.20
CA GLY A 31 -2.66 16.54 7.31
C GLY A 31 -1.63 16.72 8.45
N GLU A 32 -2.10 17.23 9.59
CA GLU A 32 -1.25 17.45 10.77
C GLU A 32 -0.69 16.14 11.34
N ASP A 33 -1.55 15.12 11.50
CA ASP A 33 -1.20 13.85 12.14
C ASP A 33 -1.17 12.63 11.21
N ALA A 34 -1.56 12.82 9.94
CA ALA A 34 -1.72 11.72 9.00
C ALA A 34 -1.30 12.07 7.58
N VAL A 35 -0.82 11.06 6.86
CA VAL A 35 -0.60 11.12 5.41
C VAL A 35 -1.47 10.08 4.73
N PHE A 36 -2.18 10.52 3.71
CA PHE A 36 -2.95 9.67 2.82
C PHE A 36 -2.18 9.52 1.52
N ILE A 37 -2.08 8.29 1.03
CA ILE A 37 -1.30 7.92 -0.17
C ILE A 37 -2.16 7.02 -1.06
N THR A 38 -2.14 7.26 -2.36
CA THR A 38 -2.67 6.35 -3.38
C THR A 38 -1.74 6.34 -4.58
N PRO A 39 -1.49 5.21 -5.24
CA PRO A 39 -0.68 5.20 -6.46
C PRO A 39 -1.37 6.02 -7.54
N SER A 40 -0.61 6.80 -8.33
CA SER A 40 -1.20 7.54 -9.45
C SER A 40 -1.55 6.61 -10.61
N GLN A 41 -0.79 5.52 -10.78
CA GLN A 41 -1.08 4.44 -11.73
C GLN A 41 -0.60 3.07 -11.22
N PHE A 42 -1.28 2.00 -11.64
CA PHE A 42 -0.87 0.62 -11.35
C PHE A 42 0.18 0.12 -12.36
N THR A 43 1.40 0.66 -12.28
CA THR A 43 2.50 0.24 -13.16
C THR A 43 3.83 0.19 -12.42
N LYS A 44 4.77 -0.59 -12.98
CA LYS A 44 6.15 -0.75 -12.45
C LYS A 44 6.95 0.55 -12.31
N LYS A 45 6.52 1.65 -12.94
CA LYS A 45 7.17 2.96 -12.84
C LYS A 45 6.75 3.72 -11.57
N HIS A 46 5.54 3.44 -11.07
CA HIS A 46 4.91 4.15 -9.95
C HIS A 46 4.99 3.34 -8.67
N ILE A 47 4.76 2.02 -8.74
CA ILE A 47 4.74 1.11 -7.57
C ILE A 47 6.01 0.24 -7.54
N SER A 48 7.18 0.87 -7.58
CA SER A 48 8.47 0.17 -7.52
C SER A 48 9.11 0.27 -6.12
N PRO A 49 10.06 -0.63 -5.78
CA PRO A 49 10.79 -0.53 -4.51
C PRO A 49 11.44 0.83 -4.27
N GLU A 50 12.02 1.44 -5.31
CA GLU A 50 12.64 2.75 -5.25
C GLU A 50 11.63 3.86 -4.88
N ARG A 51 10.45 3.85 -5.53
CA ARG A 51 9.40 4.85 -5.28
C ARG A 51 8.84 4.72 -3.86
N LEU A 52 8.56 3.49 -3.42
CA LEU A 52 8.07 3.23 -2.07
C LEU A 52 9.12 3.57 -1.00
N LEU A 53 10.40 3.31 -1.26
CA LEU A 53 11.47 3.71 -0.35
C LEU A 53 11.56 5.24 -0.23
N GLY A 54 11.41 5.97 -1.35
CA GLY A 54 11.36 7.44 -1.32
C GLY A 54 10.20 7.98 -0.48
N LEU A 55 9.01 7.38 -0.57
CA LEU A 55 7.87 7.73 0.30
C LEU A 55 8.17 7.42 1.77
N LYS A 56 8.76 6.25 2.04
CA LYS A 56 9.14 5.83 3.39
C LYS A 56 10.09 6.82 4.04
N GLU A 57 11.14 7.22 3.32
CA GLU A 57 12.15 8.18 3.81
C GLU A 57 11.54 9.57 4.00
N LYS A 58 10.76 10.07 3.03
CA LYS A 58 10.16 11.41 3.07
C LYS A 58 9.17 11.59 4.24
N TYR A 59 8.29 10.62 4.47
CA TYR A 59 7.23 10.72 5.48
C TYR A 59 7.55 9.96 6.77
N LYS A 60 8.79 9.44 6.91
CA LYS A 60 9.25 8.64 8.05
C LYS A 60 8.28 7.50 8.39
N ILE A 61 7.90 6.74 7.35
CA ILE A 61 6.86 5.71 7.46
C ILE A 61 7.44 4.47 8.16
N GLU A 62 6.86 4.12 9.30
CA GLU A 62 7.15 2.87 10.00
C GLU A 62 6.08 1.81 9.72
N ASN A 63 4.81 2.22 9.74
CA ASN A 63 3.65 1.36 9.53
C ASN A 63 2.69 2.00 8.53
N ILE A 64 2.03 1.16 7.73
CA ILE A 64 0.96 1.58 6.80
C ILE A 64 -0.34 0.87 7.16
N ILE A 65 -1.44 1.62 7.09
CA ILE A 65 -2.80 1.09 7.16
C ILE A 65 -3.31 1.06 5.71
N MET A 66 -3.37 -0.14 5.14
CA MET A 66 -3.78 -0.33 3.75
C MET A 66 -5.29 -0.59 3.64
N PHE A 67 -5.91 0.04 2.66
CA PHE A 67 -7.31 -0.16 2.30
C PHE A 67 -7.43 -0.70 0.89
N ASP A 68 -8.32 -1.68 0.75
CA ASP A 68 -8.68 -2.27 -0.54
C ASP A 68 -10.17 -2.63 -0.58
N ARG A 69 -10.68 -2.90 -1.77
CA ARG A 69 -12.04 -3.42 -1.97
C ARG A 69 -11.99 -4.84 -2.48
N VAL A 70 -12.62 -5.74 -1.74
CA VAL A 70 -12.67 -7.17 -2.07
C VAL A 70 -14.04 -7.50 -2.66
N VAL A 71 -14.05 -8.07 -3.86
CA VAL A 71 -15.29 -8.46 -4.55
C VAL A 71 -16.04 -9.50 -3.72
N GLY A 72 -17.36 -9.33 -3.60
CA GLY A 72 -18.23 -10.26 -2.86
C GLY A 72 -18.24 -10.07 -1.35
N ILE A 73 -17.45 -9.14 -0.81
CA ILE A 73 -17.41 -8.84 0.63
C ILE A 73 -18.24 -7.58 0.92
N LYS A 74 -19.28 -7.72 1.75
CA LYS A 74 -20.19 -6.62 2.14
C LYS A 74 -19.79 -5.90 3.43
N ASN A 75 -19.04 -6.57 4.30
CA ASN A 75 -18.66 -6.05 5.62
C ASN A 75 -17.15 -5.80 5.68
N ASN A 76 -16.71 -4.92 6.58
CA ASN A 76 -15.29 -4.72 6.83
C ASN A 76 -14.64 -6.03 7.30
N ILE A 77 -13.53 -6.39 6.65
CA ILE A 77 -12.69 -7.55 6.99
C ILE A 77 -11.27 -7.08 7.27
N LEU A 78 -10.52 -7.86 8.06
CA LEU A 78 -9.08 -7.68 8.19
C LEU A 78 -8.38 -8.64 7.24
N ILE A 79 -7.65 -8.09 6.26
CA ILE A 79 -6.77 -8.86 5.40
C ILE A 79 -5.58 -9.32 6.25
N THR A 80 -5.42 -10.63 6.38
CA THR A 80 -4.31 -11.23 7.16
C THR A 80 -3.32 -12.00 6.32
N ASP A 81 -3.68 -12.28 5.07
CA ASP A 81 -2.84 -12.91 4.06
C ASP A 81 -3.40 -12.63 2.66
N HIS A 82 -2.59 -12.84 1.62
CA HIS A 82 -3.02 -12.69 0.23
C HIS A 82 -2.43 -13.75 -0.70
N ILE A 83 -3.17 -14.07 -1.76
CA ILE A 83 -2.71 -14.90 -2.87
C ILE A 83 -2.56 -14.00 -4.09
N ASN A 84 -1.34 -13.70 -4.52
CA ASN A 84 -1.12 -12.95 -5.75
C ASN A 84 -1.37 -13.84 -6.99
N ARG A 85 -2.58 -13.79 -7.55
CA ARG A 85 -2.95 -14.52 -8.79
C ARG A 85 -2.72 -13.73 -10.08
N SER A 86 -2.14 -12.53 -10.00
CA SER A 86 -1.96 -11.68 -11.18
C SER A 86 -0.86 -12.15 -12.14
N GLY A 87 0.07 -12.98 -11.66
CA GLY A 87 1.30 -13.32 -12.39
C GLY A 87 2.28 -12.14 -12.52
N ILE A 88 2.00 -11.01 -11.87
CA ILE A 88 2.79 -9.79 -11.95
C ILE A 88 3.52 -9.56 -10.62
N SER A 89 4.81 -9.25 -10.71
CA SER A 89 5.60 -8.74 -9.59
C SER A 89 6.39 -7.51 -10.04
N PHE A 90 6.15 -6.36 -9.40
CA PHE A 90 6.90 -5.13 -9.66
C PHE A 90 8.30 -5.11 -9.04
N MET A 91 8.68 -6.19 -8.34
CA MET A 91 10.05 -6.38 -7.84
C MET A 91 10.98 -7.02 -8.89
N ARG A 92 10.46 -7.65 -9.95
CA ARG A 92 11.26 -8.35 -10.96
C ARG A 92 12.27 -7.41 -11.62
N GLY A 93 13.56 -7.73 -11.51
CA GLY A 93 14.66 -6.91 -12.05
C GLY A 93 14.84 -5.56 -11.34
N LYS A 94 14.26 -5.39 -10.15
CA LYS A 94 14.34 -4.17 -9.33
C LYS A 94 14.90 -4.42 -7.92
N THR A 95 15.19 -5.68 -7.59
CA THR A 95 15.86 -6.09 -6.35
C THR A 95 17.22 -6.74 -6.67
N PRO A 96 18.21 -6.65 -5.77
CA PRO A 96 18.20 -5.87 -4.52
C PRO A 96 18.18 -4.35 -4.81
N HIS A 97 17.67 -3.58 -3.85
CA HIS A 97 17.67 -2.11 -3.92
C HIS A 97 18.34 -1.55 -2.66
N LYS A 98 19.42 -0.78 -2.83
CA LYS A 98 20.33 -0.38 -1.73
C LYS A 98 20.80 -1.61 -0.93
N LYS A 99 20.65 -1.60 0.40
CA LYS A 99 21.05 -2.68 1.31
C LYS A 99 19.90 -3.65 1.66
N LEU A 100 18.80 -3.63 0.91
CA LEU A 100 17.64 -4.49 1.14
C LEU A 100 17.80 -5.85 0.43
N PRO A 101 17.20 -6.93 0.96
CA PRO A 101 17.36 -8.28 0.41
C PRO A 101 16.81 -8.39 -1.02
N MET A 102 17.42 -9.26 -1.82
CA MET A 102 16.92 -9.62 -3.15
C MET A 102 15.58 -10.36 -3.07
N PHE A 103 15.44 -11.25 -2.08
CA PHE A 103 14.26 -12.06 -1.79
C PHE A 103 13.73 -11.74 -0.39
N PRO A 104 12.69 -10.90 -0.24
CA PRO A 104 12.13 -10.57 1.06
C PRO A 104 11.28 -11.73 1.62
N ASP A 105 11.29 -11.86 2.95
CA ASP A 105 10.39 -12.78 3.66
C ASP A 105 8.96 -12.23 3.66
N MET A 106 8.01 -13.04 3.20
CA MET A 106 6.58 -12.70 3.12
C MET A 106 5.75 -13.30 4.28
N SER A 107 6.35 -14.15 5.12
CA SER A 107 5.64 -14.93 6.15
C SER A 107 4.85 -14.06 7.14
N ASN A 108 5.31 -12.83 7.39
CA ASN A 108 4.72 -11.88 8.32
C ASN A 108 4.45 -10.51 7.68
N VAL A 109 4.05 -10.48 6.40
CA VAL A 109 3.81 -9.21 5.68
C VAL A 109 2.65 -8.38 6.27
N TYR A 110 1.65 -9.04 6.87
CA TYR A 110 0.52 -8.36 7.53
C TYR A 110 0.67 -8.39 9.05
N ILE A 111 0.49 -7.23 9.68
CA ILE A 111 0.47 -7.11 11.14
C ILE A 111 -0.93 -7.44 11.67
N LYS A 112 -1.04 -8.49 12.49
CA LYS A 112 -2.32 -9.12 12.87
C LYS A 112 -2.84 -8.66 14.24
N ILE A 113 -2.96 -7.35 14.48
CA ILE A 113 -3.26 -6.78 15.83
C ILE A 113 -4.77 -6.62 16.13
N THR A 114 -5.68 -7.33 15.46
CA THR A 114 -7.14 -7.08 15.65
C THR A 114 -7.97 -8.33 15.88
N LYS A 115 -9.13 -8.14 16.52
CA LYS A 115 -10.19 -9.14 16.73
C LYS A 115 -11.15 -9.28 15.53
N ASN A 116 -10.94 -8.51 14.45
CA ASN A 116 -11.81 -8.56 13.28
C ASN A 116 -11.74 -9.93 12.60
N LYS A 117 -12.79 -10.26 11.84
CA LYS A 117 -12.81 -11.46 11.01
C LYS A 117 -11.61 -11.42 10.06
N ARG A 118 -10.71 -12.40 10.24
CA ARG A 118 -9.50 -12.58 9.45
C ARG A 118 -9.86 -13.24 8.13
N GLN A 119 -9.27 -12.76 7.05
CA GLN A 119 -9.55 -13.28 5.73
C GLN A 119 -8.29 -13.26 4.87
N THR A 120 -7.99 -14.40 4.24
CA THR A 120 -7.08 -14.46 3.10
C THR A 120 -7.83 -14.01 1.86
N VAL A 121 -7.23 -13.09 1.11
CA VAL A 121 -7.82 -12.51 -0.11
C VAL A 121 -6.98 -12.85 -1.33
N GLN A 122 -7.55 -12.70 -2.53
CA GLN A 122 -6.88 -12.95 -3.81
C GLN A 122 -7.06 -11.78 -4.76
#